data_AF-A0A2W1N220-F1
#
_entry.id   AF-A0A2W1N220-F1
#
_cell.length_a   1.000
_cell.length_b   1.000
_cell.length_c   1.000
_cell.angle_alpha   90.00
_cell.angle_beta   90.00
_cell.angle_gamma   90.00
#
_symmetry.space_group_name_H-M   'P 1'
#
loop_
_entity.id
_entity.type
_entity.pdbx_description
1 polymer ?
#
loop_
_entity_poly.entity_id
_entity_poly.type
_entity_poly.pdbx_seq_one_letter_code
_entity_poly.pdbx_strand_id
1 'polypeptide(L)' 'MTESFVTQCPHCQTSFRVSRAQLGAAQGAVRCGACLHVFNAAKQLLGAMPPSEPKP' A
#
# COMPACT_ATOMS: atom_id res chain seq x y z
N MET A 1 -14.38 8.67 6.39
CA MET A 1 -14.00 7.45 5.65
C MET A 1 -12.52 7.22 5.87
N THR A 2 -12.12 6.07 6.44
CA THR A 2 -10.71 5.77 6.69
C THR A 2 -10.06 5.26 5.40
N GLU A 3 -9.46 6.17 4.63
CA GLU A 3 -8.79 5.83 3.38
C GLU A 3 -7.61 4.89 3.67
N SER A 4 -7.79 3.63 3.27
CA SER A 4 -6.82 2.56 3.42
C SER A 4 -6.41 2.09 2.04
N PHE A 5 -5.12 2.18 1.75
CA PHE A 5 -4.55 1.76 0.47
C PHE A 5 -4.02 0.34 0.59
N VAL A 6 -4.08 -0.42 -0.50
CA VAL A 6 -3.42 -1.72 -0.58
C VAL A 6 -2.01 -1.50 -1.13
N THR A 7 -1.01 -2.01 -0.43
CA THR A 7 0.39 -2.02 -0.87
C THR A 7 0.89 -3.44 -0.92
N GLN A 8 1.80 -3.72 -1.85
CA GLN A 8 2.49 -5.01 -1.92
C GLN A 8 3.97 -4.83 -1.60
N CYS A 9 4.52 -5.75 -0.79
CA CYS A 9 5.94 -5.76 -0.50
C CYS A 9 6.71 -6.34 -1.71
N PRO A 10 7.72 -5.65 -2.26
CA PRO A 10 8.50 -6.17 -3.39
C PRO A 10 9.38 -7.37 -3.02
N HIS A 11 9.67 -7.58 -1.73
CA HIS A 11 10.59 -8.64 -1.29
C HIS A 11 9.89 -9.99 -1.10
N CYS A 12 8.69 -10.01 -0.51
CA CYS A 12 7.95 -11.23 -0.23
C CYS A 12 6.59 -11.30 -0.95
N GLN A 13 6.26 -10.28 -1.75
CA GLN A 13 5.00 -10.15 -2.48
C GLN A 13 3.75 -10.20 -1.59
N THR A 14 3.91 -10.01 -0.29
CA THR A 14 2.79 -9.90 0.66
C THR A 14 2.04 -8.60 0.41
N SER A 15 0.73 -8.73 0.18
CA SER A 15 -0.18 -7.59 0.05
C SER A 15 -0.80 -7.28 1.42
N PHE A 16 -0.77 -6.01 1.82
CA PHE A 16 -1.34 -5.56 3.09
C PHE A 16 -1.94 -4.16 2.94
N ARG A 17 -2.84 -3.81 3.85
CA ARG A 17 -3.50 -2.49 3.86
C ARG A 17 -2.72 -1.53 4.75
N VAL A 18 -2.49 -0.33 4.23
CA VAL A 18 -1.86 0.77 4.95
C VAL A 18 -2.79 1.96 4.94
N SER A 19 -3.01 2.56 6.10
CA SER A 19 -3.85 3.76 6.21
C SER A 19 -3.04 5.00 5.83
N ARG A 20 -3.72 6.00 5.29
CA ARG A 20 -3.12 7.30 4.93
C ARG A 20 -2.37 7.95 6.11
N ALA A 21 -2.89 7.81 7.33
CA ALA A 21 -2.24 8.28 8.56
C ALA A 21 -0.88 7.59 8.82
N GLN A 22 -0.79 6.28 8.55
CA GLN A 22 0.44 5.51 8.74
C GLN A 22 1.49 5.87 7.68
N LEU A 23 1.06 6.09 6.43
CA LEU A 23 1.91 6.62 5.37
C LEU A 23 2.39 8.05 5.71
N GLY A 24 1.51 8.92 6.19
CA GLY A 24 1.85 10.29 6.56
C GLY A 24 2.86 10.36 7.70
N ALA A 25 2.64 9.58 8.76
CA ALA A 25 3.53 9.53 9.92
C ALA A 25 4.94 9.04 9.56
N ALA A 26 5.04 8.16 8.56
CA ALA A 26 6.31 7.56 8.14
C ALA A 26 6.84 8.09 6.80
N GLN A 27 6.33 9.23 6.32
CA GLN A 27 6.72 9.85 5.05
C GLN A 27 6.67 8.86 3.84
N GLY A 28 5.75 7.90 3.89
CA GLY A 28 5.57 6.86 2.88
C GLY A 28 6.41 5.60 3.07
N ALA A 29 7.36 5.57 4.02
CA ALA A 29 8.12 4.37 4.35
C ALA A 29 7.32 3.44 5.26
N VAL A 30 7.15 2.18 4.88
CA VAL A 30 6.47 1.17 5.71
C VAL A 30 7.31 -0.09 5.84
N ARG A 31 7.11 -0.80 6.94
CA ARG A 31 7.75 -2.09 7.19
C ARG A 31 6.76 -3.21 6.92
N CYS A 32 7.16 -4.18 6.10
CA CYS A 32 6.34 -5.36 5.85
C CYS A 32 6.18 -6.18 7.14
N GLY A 33 4.95 -6.53 7.51
CA GLY A 33 4.69 -7.39 8.67
C GLY A 33 5.17 -8.84 8.50
N ALA A 34 5.36 -9.30 7.25
CA ALA A 34 5.74 -10.68 6.96
C ALA A 34 7.27 -10.90 6.93
N CYS A 35 8.02 -10.05 6.21
CA CYS A 35 9.48 -10.19 6.07
C CYS A 35 10.28 -9.09 6.75
N LEU A 36 9.61 -8.10 7.36
CA LEU A 36 10.23 -6.94 8.01
C LEU A 36 11.03 -6.02 7.05
N HIS A 37 10.91 -6.22 5.74
CA HIS A 37 11.53 -5.34 4.75
C HIS A 37 10.89 -3.95 4.78
N VAL A 38 11.72 -2.91 4.87
CA VAL A 38 11.28 -1.50 4.84
C VAL A 38 11.33 -1.01 3.40
N PHE A 39 10.20 -0.54 2.89
CA PHE A 39 10.08 -0.02 1.54
C PHE A 39 9.12 1.17 1.51
N ASN A 40 9.17 1.96 0.44
CA ASN A 40 8.25 3.07 0.28
C ASN A 40 6.91 2.57 -0.29
N ALA A 41 5.91 2.42 0.57
CA ALA A 41 4.59 1.99 0.14
C ALA A 41 3.92 3.01 -0.77
N ALA A 42 4.21 4.32 -0.64
CA ALA A 42 3.64 5.32 -1.54
C ALA A 42 4.03 5.09 -3.02
N LYS A 43 5.17 4.44 -3.29
CA LYS A 43 5.60 4.00 -4.63
C LYS A 43 5.05 2.63 -5.06
N GLN A 44 4.43 1.88 -4.14
CA GLN A 44 3.96 0.50 -4.33
C GLN A 44 2.47 0.35 -4.01
N LEU A 45 1.72 1.46 -4.00
CA LEU A 45 0.28 1.45 -3.82
C LEU A 45 -0.37 0.82 -5.05
N LEU A 46 -0.91 -0.39 -4.86
CA LEU A 46 -1.70 -1.07 -5.86
C LEU A 46 -3.11 -0.50 -5.78
N GLY A 47 -3.31 0.58 -6.54
CA GLY A 47 -4.63 1.16 -6.76
C GLY A 47 -5.07 2.17 -5.70
N ALA A 48 -4.96 3.46 -6.05
CA ALA A 48 -6.21 4.13 -6.37
C ALA A 48 -6.70 3.47 -7.66
N MET A 49 -7.51 2.40 -7.55
CA MET A 49 -8.23 1.93 -8.72
C MET A 49 -9.03 3.15 -9.20
N PRO A 50 -8.84 3.69 -10.43
CA PRO A 50 -9.99 4.34 -11.02
C PRO A 50 -11.11 3.29 -10.96
N PRO A 51 -12.34 3.65 -10.52
CA PRO A 51 -13.43 2.69 -10.46
C PRO A 51 -13.45 1.97 -11.79
N SER A 52 -13.26 0.65 -11.77
CA SER A 52 -13.17 -0.15 -12.98
C SER A 52 -14.31 0.26 -13.91
N GLU A 53 -13.98 0.87 -15.04
CA GLU A 53 -14.96 1.02 -16.11
C GLU A 53 -15.35 -0.41 -16.50
N PRO A 54 -16.63 -0.80 -16.42
CA PRO A 54 -17.07 -2.13 -16.78
C PRO A 54 -16.78 -2.27 -18.27
N LYS A 55 -15.83 -3.13 -18.64
CA LYS A 55 -15.59 -3.45 -20.05
C LYS A 55 -16.85 -4.17 -20.59
N PRO A 56 -17.52 -3.64 -21.64
CA PRO A 56 -18.70 -4.26 -22.23
C PRO A 56 -18.39 -5.62 -22.90
#